data_AF-A0A6B2CWT7-F1
#
_entry.id   AF-A0A6B2CWT7-F1
#
_cell.length_a   1.000
_cell.length_b   1.000
_cell.length_c   1.000
_cell.angle_alpha   90.00
_cell.angle_beta   90.00
_cell.angle_gamma   90.00
#
_symmetry.space_group_name_H-M   'P 1'
#
loop_
_entity.id
_entity.type
_entity.pdbx_description
1 polymer ?
#
loop_
_entity_poly.entity_id
_entity_poly.type
_entity_poly.pdbx_seq_one_letter_code
_entity_poly.pdbx_strand_id
1 'polypeptide(L)'
;MRRAVAVEVESPPPELYAVEELYRRIVEKVAAYVAERGTLEKEKYKELYRRFRMQYPLPAQLIQQAINQGVEIGKSFLELKKDGRVYNPVQRWGGFR
;
A
#
# COMPACT_ATOMS: atom_id res chain seq x y z
N MET A 1 -33.59 -22.51 -14.28
CA MET A 1 -32.23 -23.06 -14.45
C MET A 1 -31.23 -22.04 -13.94
N ARG A 2 -30.50 -22.34 -12.86
CA ARG A 2 -29.40 -21.49 -12.39
C ARG A 2 -28.13 -21.99 -13.09
N ARG A 3 -27.54 -21.16 -13.94
CA ARG A 3 -26.18 -21.38 -14.45
C ARG A 3 -25.22 -21.05 -13.30
N ALA A 4 -24.67 -22.06 -12.65
CA ALA A 4 -23.49 -21.90 -11.83
C ALA A 4 -22.32 -21.72 -12.81
N VAL A 5 -21.83 -20.49 -12.94
CA VAL A 5 -20.55 -20.24 -13.59
C VAL A 5 -19.51 -20.59 -12.53
N ALA A 6 -18.93 -21.77 -12.65
CA ALA A 6 -17.71 -22.11 -11.93
C ALA A 6 -16.62 -21.18 -12.51
N VAL A 7 -16.40 -20.04 -11.86
CA VAL A 7 -15.15 -19.30 -12.02
C VAL A 7 -14.12 -20.16 -11.31
N GLU A 8 -13.43 -20.99 -12.09
CA GLU A 8 -12.12 -21.48 -11.67
C GLU A 8 -11.31 -20.21 -11.40
N VAL A 9 -11.14 -19.88 -10.12
CA VAL A 9 -10.23 -18.82 -9.70
C VAL A 9 -8.86 -19.39 -9.97
N GLU A 10 -8.40 -19.20 -11.21
CA GLU A 10 -7.04 -19.47 -11.62
C GLU A 10 -6.17 -18.64 -10.70
N SER A 11 -5.61 -19.29 -9.67
CA SER A 11 -4.78 -18.60 -8.70
C SER A 11 -3.61 -18.04 -9.49
N PRO A 12 -3.37 -16.72 -9.43
CA PRO A 12 -2.33 -16.12 -10.24
C PRO A 12 -0.99 -16.82 -9.94
N PRO A 13 -0.10 -16.93 -10.93
CA PRO A 13 1.22 -17.50 -10.73
C PRO A 13 1.87 -16.93 -9.45
N PRO A 14 2.57 -17.75 -8.64
CA PRO A 14 3.17 -17.32 -7.38
C PRO A 14 4.03 -16.04 -7.48
N GLU A 15 4.60 -15.78 -8.65
CA GLU A 15 5.36 -14.58 -8.98
C GLU A 15 4.52 -13.31 -8.94
N LEU A 16 3.25 -13.36 -9.39
CA LEU A 16 2.33 -12.22 -9.31
C LEU A 16 1.93 -11.94 -7.86
N TYR A 17 1.76 -12.98 -7.04
CA TYR A 17 1.51 -12.82 -5.61
C TYR A 17 2.71 -12.16 -4.91
N ALA A 18 3.93 -12.53 -5.28
CA ALA A 18 5.15 -11.89 -4.76
C ALA A 18 5.21 -10.40 -5.15
N VAL A 19 4.87 -10.04 -6.39
CA VAL A 19 4.81 -8.63 -6.84
C VAL A 19 3.74 -7.86 -6.06
N GLU A 20 2.55 -8.43 -5.90
CA GLU A 20 1.44 -7.82 -5.15
C GLU A 20 1.83 -7.59 -3.68
N GLU A 21 2.46 -8.57 -3.03
CA GLU A 21 2.87 -8.43 -1.64
C GLU A 21 3.92 -7.32 -1.46
N LEU A 22 4.90 -7.23 -2.36
CA LEU A 22 5.90 -6.16 -2.33
C LEU A 22 5.27 -4.78 -2.56
N TYR A 23 4.34 -4.68 -3.51
CA TYR A 23 3.58 -3.46 -3.75
C TYR A 23 2.80 -3.03 -2.51
N ARG A 24 2.05 -3.96 -1.90
CA ARG A 24 1.28 -3.75 -0.66
C ARG A 24 2.18 -3.24 0.47
N ARG A 25 3.33 -3.88 0.71
CA ARG A 25 4.28 -3.48 1.75
C ARG A 25 4.78 -2.03 1.57
N ILE A 26 4.98 -1.59 0.33
CA ILE A 26 5.38 -0.19 0.07
C ILE A 26 4.21 0.75 0.41
N VAL A 27 3.01 0.46 -0.09
CA VAL A 27 1.80 1.26 0.17
C VAL A 27 1.57 1.44 1.67
N GLU A 28 1.58 0.34 2.43
CA GLU A 28 1.35 0.34 3.87
C GLU A 28 2.39 1.18 4.63
N LYS A 29 3.69 0.99 4.33
CA LYS A 29 4.76 1.73 4.99
C LYS A 29 4.64 3.24 4.75
N VAL A 30 4.32 3.64 3.54
CA VAL A 30 4.19 5.06 3.18
C VAL A 30 2.91 5.65 3.79
N ALA A 31 1.80 4.91 3.75
CA ALA A 31 0.55 5.33 4.36
C ALA A 31 0.69 5.53 5.87
N ALA A 32 1.35 4.61 6.57
CA ALA A 32 1.64 4.73 7.99
C ALA A 32 2.49 5.97 8.29
N TYR A 33 3.58 6.19 7.54
CA TYR A 33 4.43 7.37 7.69
C TYR A 33 3.62 8.67 7.54
N VAL A 34 2.80 8.78 6.50
CA VAL A 34 2.00 9.98 6.25
C VAL A 34 0.90 10.14 7.31
N ALA A 35 0.23 9.07 7.71
CA ALA A 35 -0.78 9.09 8.77
C ALA A 35 -0.20 9.55 10.13
N GLU A 36 1.08 9.25 10.40
CA GLU A 36 1.78 9.69 11.62
C GLU A 36 2.30 11.12 11.52
N ARG A 37 2.83 11.53 10.35
CA ARG A 37 3.59 12.77 10.18
C ARG A 37 2.83 13.90 9.48
N GLY A 38 1.67 13.62 8.89
CA GLY A 38 0.87 14.60 8.16
C GLY A 38 1.18 14.71 6.67
N THR A 39 2.43 14.45 6.27
CA THR A 39 2.89 14.65 4.89
C THR A 39 4.10 13.77 4.56
N LEU A 40 4.41 13.62 3.28
CA LEU A 40 5.66 13.02 2.80
C LEU A 40 6.57 14.09 2.20
N GLU A 41 7.65 14.40 2.91
CA GLU A 41 8.65 15.39 2.49
C GLU A 41 9.45 14.89 1.27
N LYS A 42 9.96 15.82 0.44
CA LYS A 42 10.65 15.51 -0.82
C LYS A 42 11.93 14.70 -0.59
N GLU A 43 12.68 15.04 0.44
CA GLU A 43 13.91 14.34 0.83
C GLU A 43 13.57 12.93 1.28
N LYS A 44 12.50 12.77 2.06
CA LYS A 44 12.03 11.46 2.52
C LYS A 44 11.51 10.61 1.36
N TYR A 45 10.79 11.20 0.41
CA TYR A 45 10.38 10.52 -0.82
C TYR A 45 11.59 9.94 -1.56
N LYS A 46 12.63 10.76 -1.78
CA LYS A 46 13.86 10.31 -2.47
C LYS A 46 14.56 9.18 -1.72
N GLU A 47 14.64 9.28 -0.39
CA GLU A 47 15.20 8.23 0.47
C GLU A 47 14.42 6.92 0.34
N LEU A 48 13.10 6.97 0.49
CA LEU A 48 12.22 5.80 0.38
C LEU A 48 12.29 5.19 -1.02
N TYR A 49 12.23 6.01 -2.06
CA TYR A 49 12.36 5.54 -3.44
C TYR A 49 13.69 4.81 -3.68
N ARG A 50 14.81 5.40 -3.26
CA ARG A 50 16.13 4.76 -3.38
C ARG A 50 16.20 3.46 -2.61
N ARG A 51 15.69 3.46 -1.38
CA ARG A 51 15.66 2.27 -0.51
C ARG A 51 14.85 1.15 -1.14
N PHE A 52 13.63 1.42 -1.60
CA PHE A 52 12.77 0.39 -2.20
C PHE A 52 13.33 -0.11 -3.54
N ARG A 53 13.96 0.75 -4.35
CA ARG A 53 14.64 0.32 -5.58
C ARG A 53 15.80 -0.65 -5.33
N MET A 54 16.46 -0.57 -4.18
CA MET A 54 17.52 -1.51 -3.80
C MET A 54 16.98 -2.78 -3.15
N GLN A 55 15.88 -2.67 -2.38
CA GLN A 55 15.36 -3.78 -1.58
C GLN A 55 14.45 -4.72 -2.36
N TYR A 56 13.74 -4.22 -3.38
CA TYR A 56 12.69 -4.97 -4.04
C TYR A 56 12.98 -5.09 -5.54
N PRO A 57 12.83 -6.29 -6.13
CA PRO A 57 12.94 -6.51 -7.57
C PRO A 57 11.69 -6.00 -8.32
N LEU A 58 11.21 -4.80 -7.99
CA LEU A 58 10.07 -4.17 -8.63
C LEU A 58 10.50 -3.15 -9.70
N PRO A 59 9.78 -3.07 -10.83
CA PRO A 59 9.91 -1.96 -11.78
C PRO A 59 9.81 -0.60 -11.07
N ALA A 60 10.62 0.36 -11.51
CA ALA A 60 10.67 1.70 -10.91
C ALA A 60 9.31 2.41 -10.93
N GLN A 61 8.49 2.14 -11.94
CA GLN A 61 7.14 2.70 -12.07
C GLN A 61 6.21 2.19 -10.96
N LEU A 62 6.22 0.88 -10.67
CA LEU A 62 5.38 0.29 -9.62
C LEU A 62 5.77 0.83 -8.24
N ILE A 63 7.07 1.04 -7.98
CA ILE A 63 7.52 1.64 -6.71
C ILE A 63 7.00 3.07 -6.57
N GLN A 64 7.10 3.89 -7.61
CA GLN A 64 6.57 5.26 -7.57
C GLN A 64 5.05 5.27 -7.37
N GLN A 65 4.32 4.40 -8.07
CA GLN A 65 2.88 4.26 -7.91
C GLN A 65 2.50 3.84 -6.49
N ALA A 66 3.19 2.85 -5.92
CA ALA A 66 2.95 2.40 -4.56
C ALA A 66 3.22 3.50 -3.52
N ILE A 67 4.29 4.30 -3.70
CA ILE A 67 4.55 5.44 -2.82
C ILE A 67 3.42 6.47 -2.94
N ASN A 68 3.05 6.87 -4.16
CA ASN A 68 1.99 7.86 -4.36
C ASN A 68 0.66 7.39 -3.79
N GLN A 69 0.30 6.13 -4.01
CA GLN A 69 -0.91 5.54 -3.44
C GLN A 69 -0.86 5.50 -1.91
N GLY A 70 0.27 5.14 -1.32
CA GLY A 70 0.46 5.19 0.13
C GLY A 70 0.27 6.60 0.69
N VAL A 71 0.78 7.63 0.00
CA VAL A 71 0.58 9.04 0.42
C VAL A 71 -0.89 9.41 0.45
N GLU A 72 -1.63 9.09 -0.62
CA GLU A 72 -3.06 9.43 -0.70
C GLU A 72 -3.88 8.69 0.37
N ILE A 73 -3.58 7.42 0.64
CA ILE A 73 -4.22 6.66 1.73
C ILE A 73 -3.92 7.29 3.09
N GLY A 74 -2.65 7.64 3.36
CA GLY A 74 -2.26 8.27 4.61
C GLY A 74 -2.95 9.62 4.84
N LYS A 75 -3.11 10.43 3.78
CA LYS A 75 -3.88 11.68 3.84
C LYS A 75 -5.36 11.44 4.12
N SER A 76 -5.98 10.48 3.43
CA SER A 76 -7.39 10.12 3.66
C SER A 76 -7.62 9.70 5.12
N PHE A 77 -6.67 8.98 5.72
CA PHE A 77 -6.74 8.64 7.14
C PHE A 77 -6.73 9.86 8.06
N LEU A 78 -5.89 10.87 7.77
CA LEU A 78 -5.85 12.12 8.52
C LEU A 78 -7.14 12.93 8.38
N GLU A 79 -7.73 12.96 7.19
CA GLU A 79 -9.03 13.60 6.95
C GLU A 79 -10.13 12.93 7.78
N LEU A 80 -10.21 11.60 7.74
CA LEU A 80 -11.15 10.83 8.57
C LEU A 80 -10.95 11.08 10.07
N LYS A 81 -9.69 11.18 10.52
CA LYS A 81 -9.35 11.50 11.92
C LYS A 81 -9.81 12.91 12.33
N LYS A 82 -9.67 13.90 11.43
CA LYS A 82 -10.14 15.28 11.67
C LYS A 82 -11.66 15.35 11.77
N ASP A 83 -12.37 14.55 11.00
CA ASP A 83 -13.84 14.50 10.99
C ASP A 83 -14.45 13.73 12.18
N GLY A 84 -13.62 13.31 13.16
CA GLY A 84 -14.04 12.49 14.30
C GLY A 84 -14.44 11.06 13.93
N ARG A 85 -14.32 10.69 12.65
CA ARG A 85 -14.59 9.36 12.12
C ARG A 85 -13.32 8.52 12.19
N VAL A 86 -12.86 8.19 13.40
CA VAL A 86 -11.66 7.34 13.55
C VAL A 86 -12.01 5.91 13.11
N TYR A 87 -11.77 5.62 11.84
CA TYR A 87 -11.78 4.27 11.29
C TYR A 87 -10.43 3.62 11.58
N ASN A 88 -10.33 2.68 12.52
CA ASN A 88 -9.06 2.05 12.88
C ASN A 88 -8.39 1.38 11.65
N PRO A 89 -7.27 1.89 11.11
CA PRO A 89 -6.64 1.35 9.90
C PRO A 89 -6.02 -0.03 10.19
N VAL A 90 -5.73 -0.32 11.45
CA VAL A 90 -5.18 -1.60 11.95
C VAL A 90 -6.17 -2.76 11.80
N GLN A 91 -7.47 -2.50 11.59
CA GLN A 91 -8.46 -3.57 11.39
C GLN A 91 -8.50 -4.11 9.95
N ARG A 92 -7.97 -3.38 8.96
CA ARG A 92 -7.87 -3.87 7.57
C ARG A 92 -6.52 -4.51 7.26
N TRP A 93 -5.47 -4.13 7.98
CA TRP A 93 -4.13 -4.66 7.81
C TRP A 93 -3.71 -5.32 9.12
N GLY A 94 -3.95 -6.62 9.21
CA GLY A 94 -3.68 -7.41 10.41
C GLY A 94 -2.28 -7.12 10.96
N GLY A 95 -2.24 -6.61 12.18
CA GLY A 95 -1.11 -6.49 13.09
C GLY A 95 0.28 -6.45 12.47
N PHE A 96 0.86 -5.25 12.39
CA PHE A 96 2.32 -5.13 12.41
C PHE A 96 2.83 -5.63 13.78
N ARG A 97 3.28 -6.88 13.81
CA ARG A 97 4.25 -7.40 14.78
C ARG A 97 5.53 -7.76 14.02
#